data_AF-A0A849QMZ3-F1
#
_entry.id   AF-A0A849QMZ3-F1
#
_cell.length_a   1.000
_cell.length_b   1.000
_cell.length_c   1.000
_cell.angle_alpha   90.00
_cell.angle_beta   90.00
_cell.angle_gamma   90.00
#
_symmetry.space_group_name_H-M   'P 1'
#
loop_
_entity.id
_entity.type
_entity.pdbx_description
1 polymer ?
#
loop_
_entity_poly.entity_id
_entity_poly.type
_entity_poly.pdbx_seq_one_letter_code
_entity_poly.pdbx_strand_id
1 'polypeptide(L)'
;MIEYWEPLIERMPIDELKAIQEEKLKSLVHYVYNHSPFYKKRFDEAGISPNDIQSLDDLRKLPFTTKQDLRDTYPTGMFCVPQEQVVRYHASS
;
A
#
# COMPACT_ATOMS: atom_id res chain seq x y z
N MET A 1 33.80 -10.03 -6.24
CA MET A 1 32.77 -9.28 -6.98
C MET A 1 31.47 -9.56 -6.25
N ILE A 2 30.70 -8.55 -5.85
CA ILE A 2 29.39 -8.80 -5.21
C ILE A 2 28.45 -9.28 -6.32
N GLU A 3 27.90 -10.47 -6.14
CA GLU A 3 26.90 -11.05 -7.03
C GLU A 3 25.51 -10.72 -6.45
N TYR A 4 24.69 -10.09 -7.28
CA TYR A 4 23.32 -9.67 -6.93
C TYR A 4 22.33 -10.69 -7.48
N TRP A 5 21.23 -10.93 -6.77
CA TRP A 5 20.19 -11.87 -7.19
C TRP A 5 19.35 -11.30 -8.35
N GLU A 6 18.97 -10.03 -8.24
CA GLU A 6 18.24 -9.24 -9.23
C GLU A 6 19.03 -7.96 -9.57
N PRO A 7 20.12 -8.08 -10.35
CA PRO A 7 21.06 -6.97 -10.57
C PRO A 7 20.42 -5.74 -11.23
N LEU A 8 19.33 -5.91 -11.99
CA LEU A 8 18.60 -4.80 -12.62
C LEU A 8 17.84 -3.94 -11.59
N ILE A 9 17.36 -4.53 -10.50
CA ILE A 9 16.64 -3.82 -9.44
C ILE A 9 17.63 -3.32 -8.39
N GLU A 10 18.52 -4.20 -7.92
CA GLU A 10 19.44 -3.92 -6.81
C GLU A 10 20.49 -2.85 -7.16
N ARG A 11 20.74 -2.61 -8.44
CA ARG A 11 21.69 -1.60 -8.93
C ARG A 11 21.04 -0.48 -9.73
N MET A 12 19.72 -0.39 -9.70
CA MET A 12 18.96 0.61 -10.44
C MET A 12 19.41 2.03 -10.04
N PRO A 13 19.58 2.95 -11.02
CA PRO A 13 19.80 4.36 -10.72
C PRO A 13 18.68 4.92 -9.84
N ILE A 14 19.04 5.81 -8.90
CA ILE A 14 18.08 6.32 -7.90
C ILE A 14 16.87 7.01 -8.55
N ASP A 15 17.07 7.73 -9.66
CA ASP A 15 15.98 8.43 -10.34
C ASP A 15 15.00 7.46 -11.01
N GLU A 16 15.50 6.36 -11.57
CA GLU A 16 14.66 5.28 -12.11
C GLU A 16 13.92 4.56 -10.98
N LEU A 17 14.59 4.29 -9.85
CA LEU A 17 13.98 3.67 -8.68
C LEU A 17 12.83 4.54 -8.14
N LYS A 18 13.03 5.85 -8.03
CA LYS A 18 12.00 6.79 -7.58
C LYS A 18 10.81 6.79 -8.54
N ALA A 19 11.04 6.83 -9.86
CA ALA A 19 9.95 6.80 -10.84
C ALA A 19 9.07 5.54 -10.69
N ILE A 20 9.68 4.37 -10.49
CA ILE A 20 8.93 3.12 -10.26
C ILE A 20 8.19 3.16 -8.92
N GLN A 21 8.81 3.69 -7.87
CA GLN A 21 8.16 3.82 -6.57
C GLN A 21 6.94 4.76 -6.64
N GLU A 22 7.02 5.85 -7.39
CA GLU A 22 5.89 6.77 -7.63
C GLU A 22 4.74 6.08 -8.36
N GLU A 23 5.05 5.37 -9.45
CA GLU A 23 4.04 4.62 -10.21
C GLU A 23 3.35 3.56 -9.33
N LYS A 24 4.14 2.82 -8.55
CA LYS A 24 3.63 1.81 -7.62
C LYS A 24 2.81 2.42 -6.49
N LEU A 25 3.23 3.57 -5.94
CA LEU A 25 2.49 4.27 -4.89
C LEU A 25 1.12 4.72 -5.42
N LYS A 26 1.05 5.36 -6.58
CA LYS A 26 -0.22 5.76 -7.22
C LYS A 26 -1.12 4.55 -7.40
N SER A 27 -0.60 3.50 -8.02
CA SER A 27 -1.34 2.26 -8.27
C SER A 27 -1.87 1.63 -6.99
N LEU A 28 -1.05 1.59 -5.93
CA LEU A 28 -1.43 1.04 -4.63
C LEU A 28 -2.53 1.86 -3.96
N VAL A 29 -2.43 3.19 -3.95
CA VAL A 29 -3.43 4.08 -3.34
C VAL A 29 -4.78 3.92 -4.05
N HIS A 30 -4.79 3.90 -5.38
CA HIS A 30 -5.99 3.61 -6.15
C HIS A 30 -6.53 2.21 -5.86
N TYR A 31 -5.66 1.21 -5.76
CA TYR A 31 -6.08 -0.15 -5.47
C TYR A 31 -6.76 -0.27 -4.11
N VAL A 32 -6.12 0.20 -3.03
CA VAL A 32 -6.68 0.07 -1.67
C VAL A 32 -7.95 0.90 -1.47
N TYR A 33 -8.04 2.09 -2.09
CA TYR A 33 -9.25 2.90 -2.03
C TYR A 33 -10.45 2.20 -2.70
N ASN A 34 -10.22 1.48 -3.79
CA ASN A 34 -11.29 0.79 -4.52
C ASN A 34 -11.65 -0.58 -3.93
N HIS A 35 -10.71 -1.25 -3.24
CA HIS A 35 -10.88 -2.65 -2.84
C HIS A 35 -10.96 -2.86 -1.31
N SER A 36 -10.60 -1.87 -0.49
CA SER A 36 -10.67 -1.98 0.97
C SER A 36 -11.67 -0.98 1.53
N PRO A 37 -12.80 -1.44 2.09
CA PRO A 37 -13.75 -0.56 2.78
C PRO A 37 -13.10 0.27 3.90
N PHE A 38 -12.09 -0.31 4.58
CA PHE A 38 -11.31 0.38 5.61
C PHE A 38 -10.55 1.58 5.04
N TYR A 39 -9.72 1.37 3.99
CA TYR A 39 -8.92 2.48 3.43
C TYR A 39 -9.79 3.52 2.74
N LYS A 40 -10.87 3.10 2.06
CA LYS A 40 -11.84 4.04 1.49
C LYS A 40 -12.38 5.00 2.55
N LYS A 41 -12.94 4.46 3.64
CA LYS A 41 -13.47 5.26 4.75
C LYS A 41 -12.41 6.19 5.33
N ARG A 42 -11.20 5.68 5.56
CA ARG A 42 -10.12 6.46 6.18
C ARG A 42 -9.63 7.60 5.29
N PHE A 43 -9.59 7.40 3.97
CA PHE A 43 -9.23 8.45 3.02
C PHE A 43 -10.35 9.47 2.88
N ASP A 44 -11.61 9.03 2.82
CA ASP A 44 -12.79 9.92 2.80
C ASP A 44 -12.85 10.81 4.05
N GLU A 45 -12.60 10.26 5.24
CA GLU A 45 -12.56 11.00 6.51
C GLU A 45 -11.39 11.99 6.58
N ALA A 46 -10.28 11.68 5.93
CA ALA A 46 -9.13 12.59 5.81
C ALA A 46 -9.30 13.62 4.67
N GLY A 47 -10.36 13.52 3.86
CA GLY A 47 -10.59 14.36 2.69
C GLY A 47 -9.59 14.15 1.56
N ILE A 48 -9.08 12.92 1.40
CA ILE A 48 -8.03 12.57 0.43
C ILE A 48 -8.62 11.72 -0.69
N SER A 49 -8.43 12.16 -1.92
CA SER A 49 -8.66 11.36 -3.13
C SER A 49 -7.38 10.66 -3.55
N PRO A 50 -7.45 9.45 -4.17
CA PRO A 50 -6.27 8.82 -4.77
C PRO A 50 -5.52 9.72 -5.76
N ASN A 51 -6.23 10.62 -6.45
CA ASN A 51 -5.64 11.57 -7.39
C ASN A 51 -4.80 12.66 -6.72
N ASP A 52 -4.86 12.82 -5.39
CA ASP A 52 -4.04 13.78 -4.65
C ASP A 52 -2.60 13.30 -4.44
N ILE A 53 -2.31 12.04 -4.81
CA ILE A 53 -1.00 11.40 -4.70
C ILE A 53 -0.34 11.41 -6.08
N GLN A 54 0.62 12.32 -6.29
CA GLN A 54 1.30 12.49 -7.57
C GLN A 54 2.80 12.24 -7.52
N SER A 55 3.38 12.18 -6.32
CA SER A 55 4.80 11.97 -6.07
C SER A 55 5.02 11.21 -4.75
N LEU A 56 6.24 10.73 -4.50
CA LEU A 56 6.59 10.14 -3.18
C LEU A 56 6.39 11.11 -2.02
N ASP A 57 6.55 12.41 -2.31
CA ASP A 57 6.35 13.48 -1.34
C ASP A 57 4.89 13.60 -0.90
N ASP A 58 3.93 13.07 -1.64
CA ASP A 58 2.52 13.09 -1.24
C ASP A 58 2.17 12.00 -0.21
N LEU A 59 3.09 11.06 0.05
CA LEU A 59 2.89 10.00 1.03
C LEU A 59 2.56 10.54 2.43
N ARG A 60 3.12 11.70 2.79
CA ARG A 60 2.86 12.42 4.07
C ARG A 60 1.42 12.92 4.21
N LYS A 61 0.63 12.97 3.12
CA LYS A 61 -0.81 13.27 3.20
C LYS A 61 -1.58 12.09 3.75
N LEU A 62 -1.15 10.85 3.49
CA LEU A 62 -1.89 9.66 3.88
C LEU A 62 -1.86 9.44 5.40
N PRO A 63 -3.00 9.12 6.04
CA PRO A 63 -3.04 8.80 7.45
C PRO A 63 -2.30 7.48 7.72
N PHE A 64 -1.57 7.41 8.83
CA PHE A 64 -0.90 6.18 9.26
C PHE A 64 -1.89 5.05 9.49
N THR A 65 -1.50 3.80 9.23
CA THR A 65 -2.22 2.62 9.73
C THR A 65 -1.62 2.21 11.06
N THR A 66 -2.46 2.05 12.09
CA THR A 66 -2.05 1.70 13.45
C THR A 66 -2.34 0.24 13.77
N LYS A 67 -1.74 -0.27 14.85
CA LYS A 67 -2.06 -1.61 15.35
C LYS A 67 -3.52 -1.73 15.84
N GLN A 68 -4.12 -0.62 16.28
CA GLN A 68 -5.51 -0.63 16.72
C GLN A 68 -6.45 -0.83 15.53
N ASP A 69 -6.16 -0.21 14.39
CA ASP A 69 -6.93 -0.41 13.15
C ASP A 69 -7.01 -1.90 12.76
N LEU A 70 -5.90 -2.65 12.89
CA LEU A 70 -5.86 -4.09 12.63
C LEU A 70 -6.72 -4.90 13.61
N ARG A 71 -6.83 -4.46 14.87
CA ARG A 71 -7.65 -5.13 15.90
C ARG A 71 -9.13 -4.86 15.69
N ASP A 72 -9.49 -3.62 15.37
CA ASP A 72 -10.88 -3.18 15.18
C ASP A 72 -11.50 -3.77 13.91
N THR A 73 -10.66 -4.17 12.96
CA THR A 73 -11.08 -4.75 11.66
C THR A 73 -10.84 -6.26 11.57
N TYR A 74 -10.43 -6.90 12.67
CA TYR A 74 -10.19 -8.34 12.68
C TYR A 74 -11.50 -9.13 12.39
N PRO A 75 -11.45 -10.25 11.63
CA PRO A 75 -10.27 -10.87 11.01
C PRO A 75 -9.92 -10.38 9.60
N THR A 76 -10.87 -9.82 8.87
CA THR A 76 -10.75 -9.63 7.42
C THR A 76 -11.14 -8.22 6.93
N GLY A 77 -11.48 -7.30 7.82
CA GLY A 77 -12.02 -5.98 7.48
C GLY A 77 -11.08 -5.05 6.70
N MET A 78 -9.79 -5.39 6.62
CA MET A 78 -8.80 -4.69 5.79
C MET A 78 -8.44 -5.41 4.48
N PHE A 79 -9.01 -6.58 4.22
CA PHE A 79 -8.67 -7.35 3.01
C PHE A 79 -9.11 -6.60 1.75
N CYS A 80 -8.30 -6.71 0.70
CA CYS A 80 -8.56 -6.11 -0.62
C CYS A 80 -9.01 -7.14 -1.67
N VAL A 81 -9.17 -8.40 -1.25
CA VAL A 81 -9.56 -9.52 -2.12
C VAL A 81 -10.67 -10.31 -1.43
N PRO A 82 -11.55 -10.96 -2.20
CA PRO A 82 -12.60 -11.81 -1.63
C PRO A 82 -11.99 -13.09 -1.04
N GLN A 83 -12.75 -13.74 -0.15
CA GLN A 83 -12.24 -14.83 0.68
C GLN A 83 -11.73 -16.04 -0.13
N GLU A 84 -12.30 -16.32 -1.28
CA GLU A 84 -11.90 -17.39 -2.19
C GLU A 84 -10.48 -17.22 -2.77
N GLN A 85 -9.94 -16.00 -2.76
CA GLN A 85 -8.56 -15.73 -3.18
C GLN A 85 -7.56 -15.85 -2.02
N VAL A 86 -8.03 -16.04 -0.78
CA VAL A 86 -7.17 -16.16 0.39
C VAL A 86 -6.64 -17.58 0.51
N VAL A 87 -5.35 -17.75 0.24
CA VAL A 87 -4.68 -19.06 0.24
C VAL A 87 -4.06 -19.45 1.59
N ARG A 88 -3.91 -18.49 2.52
CA ARG A 88 -3.28 -18.71 3.82
C ARG A 88 -3.64 -17.61 4.83
N TYR A 89 -3.77 -17.98 6.10
CA TYR A 89 -3.88 -17.04 7.23
C TYR A 89 -2.63 -17.14 8.12
N HIS A 90 -2.09 -15.99 8.50
CA HIS A 90 -1.09 -15.85 9.55
C HIS A 90 -1.64 -14.91 10.61
N ALA A 91 -1.62 -15.35 11.87
CA ALA A 91 -2.10 -14.58 13.00
C ALA A 91 -0.98 -14.39 14.03
N SER A 92 -0.96 -13.23 14.69
CA SER A 92 -0.11 -13.00 15.85
C SER A 92 -0.69 -13.69 17.09
N SER A 93 0.19 -14.12 18.00
CA SER A 93 -0.15 -14.62 19.34
C SER A 93 -0.75 -13.56 20.25
#